data_AF-A0AAC8Z1Y4-F1
#
_entry.id   AF-A0AAC8Z1Y4-F1
#
_cell.length_a   1.000
_cell.length_b   1.000
_cell.length_c   1.000
_cell.angle_alpha   90.00
_cell.angle_beta   90.00
_cell.angle_gamma   90.00
#
_symmetry.space_group_name_H-M   'P 1'
#
loop_
_entity.id
_entity.type
_entity.pdbx_description
1 polymer ?
#
loop_
_entity_poly.entity_id
_entity_poly.type
_entity_poly.pdbx_seq_one_letter_code
_entity_poly.pdbx_strand_id
1 'polypeptide(L)' 'MTSPILDEIERFLALTGMKPTPFSLRVTGGKDRHLVRAARNGRQLRPAMQEKARRFMTDYAMNVARDSRA' A
#
# COMPACT_ATOMS: atom_id res chain seq x y z
N MET A 1 -12.96 11.87 -8.49
CA MET A 1 -11.50 12.13 -8.47
C MET A 1 -10.85 11.04 -7.62
N THR A 2 -10.16 10.10 -8.25
CA THR A 2 -9.39 9.06 -7.56
C THR A 2 -8.25 9.72 -6.79
N SER A 3 -7.97 9.29 -5.56
CA SER A 3 -6.89 9.87 -4.77
C SER A 3 -5.55 9.46 -5.38
N PRO A 4 -4.57 10.36 -5.60
CA PRO A 4 -3.29 10.01 -6.24
C PRO A 4 -2.56 8.84 -5.55
N ILE A 5 -2.66 8.76 -4.23
CA ILE A 5 -2.11 7.67 -3.43
C ILE A 5 -2.82 6.33 -3.67
N LEU A 6 -4.11 6.32 -4.02
CA LEU A 6 -4.82 5.09 -4.34
C LEU A 6 -4.27 4.49 -5.63
N ASP A 7 -4.04 5.31 -6.66
CA ASP A 7 -3.48 4.85 -7.93
C ASP A 7 -2.07 4.26 -7.75
N GLU A 8 -1.24 4.87 -6.88
CA GLU A 8 0.06 4.32 -6.48
C GLU A 8 -0.07 2.95 -5.80
N ILE A 9 -1.00 2.82 -4.85
CA ILE A 9 -1.26 1.57 -4.14
C ILE A 9 -1.73 0.49 -5.12
N GLU A 10 -2.67 0.80 -6.01
CA GLU A 10 -3.18 -0.16 -6.99
C GLU A 10 -2.07 -0.65 -7.94
N ARG A 11 -1.21 0.27 -8.43
CA ARG A 11 -0.03 -0.10 -9.21
C ARG A 11 0.89 -1.02 -8.44
N PHE A 12 1.19 -0.71 -7.18
CA PHE A 12 2.03 -1.56 -6.34
C PHE A 12 1.44 -2.95 -6.16
N LEU A 13 0.14 -3.07 -5.88
CA LEU A 13 -0.53 -4.37 -5.72
C LEU A 13 -0.50 -5.18 -7.02
N ALA A 14 -0.70 -4.53 -8.16
CA ALA A 14 -0.62 -5.17 -9.47
C ALA A 14 0.80 -5.67 -9.81
N LEU A 15 1.83 -4.86 -9.53
CA LEU A 15 3.22 -5.22 -9.80
C LEU A 15 3.75 -6.33 -8.89
N THR A 16 3.34 -6.34 -7.62
CA THR A 16 3.86 -7.28 -6.62
C THR A 16 3.00 -8.53 -6.45
N GLY A 17 1.79 -8.55 -7.03
CA GLY A 17 0.79 -9.59 -6.77
C GLY A 17 0.29 -9.60 -5.31
N MET A 18 0.63 -8.60 -4.50
CA MET A 18 0.23 -8.54 -3.10
C MET A 18 -1.27 -8.35 -2.98
N LYS A 19 -1.90 -9.12 -2.09
CA LYS A 19 -3.34 -8.97 -1.82
C LYS A 19 -3.61 -7.66 -1.03
N PRO A 20 -4.75 -6.98 -1.28
CA PRO A 20 -5.09 -5.72 -0.61
C PRO A 20 -5.17 -5.80 0.92
N THR A 21 -5.60 -6.95 1.46
CA THR A 21 -5.77 -7.14 2.91
C THR A 21 -4.42 -7.21 3.66
N PRO A 22 -3.46 -8.06 3.26
CA PRO A 22 -2.10 -8.02 3.79
C PRO A 22 -1.46 -6.64 3.71
N PHE A 23 -1.60 -5.94 2.58
CA PHE A 23 -1.12 -4.58 2.43
C PHE A 23 -1.72 -3.63 3.50
N SER A 24 -3.05 -3.64 3.61
CA SER A 24 -3.79 -2.80 4.56
C SER A 24 -3.34 -3.04 6.00
N LEU A 25 -3.16 -4.31 6.38
CA LEU A 25 -2.69 -4.69 7.71
C LEU A 25 -1.26 -4.21 7.96
N ARG A 26 -0.34 -4.34 6.99
CA ARG A 26 1.04 -3.89 7.13
C ARG A 26 1.13 -2.37 7.29
N VAL A 27 0.40 -1.62 6.46
CA VAL A 27 0.40 -0.14 6.50
C VAL A 27 -0.23 0.39 7.79
N THR A 28 -1.30 -0.24 8.26
CA THR A 28 -2.05 0.24 9.45
C THR A 28 -1.53 -0.32 10.77
N GLY A 29 -0.56 -1.23 10.75
CA GLY A 29 -0.12 -1.96 11.94
C GLY A 29 -1.21 -2.86 12.52
N GLY A 30 -1.98 -3.50 11.65
CA GLY A 30 -3.07 -4.42 12.02
C GLY A 30 -4.41 -3.76 12.36
N LYS A 31 -4.48 -2.42 12.36
CA LYS A 31 -5.67 -1.68 12.84
C LYS A 31 -6.81 -1.60 11.83
N ASP A 32 -6.51 -1.67 10.53
CA ASP A 32 -7.52 -1.57 9.48
C ASP A 32 -7.19 -2.50 8.31
N ARG A 33 -7.89 -3.63 8.25
CA ARG A 33 -7.76 -4.64 7.19
C ARG A 33 -8.48 -4.26 5.89
N HIS A 34 -9.33 -3.23 5.94
CA HIS A 34 -10.19 -2.80 4.84
C HIS A 34 -9.75 -1.46 4.26
N LEU A 35 -8.59 -0.94 4.65
CA LEU A 35 -8.06 0.36 4.21
C LEU A 35 -8.18 0.55 2.69
N VAL A 36 -7.66 -0.40 1.90
CA VAL A 36 -7.68 -0.33 0.43
C VAL A 36 -9.12 -0.36 -0.10
N ARG A 37 -9.99 -1.23 0.44
CA ARG A 37 -11.40 -1.30 0.04
C ARG A 37 -12.13 0.02 0.34
N ALA A 38 -11.87 0.61 1.50
CA ALA A 38 -12.47 1.88 1.88
C ALA A 38 -11.97 3.02 0.98
N ALA A 39 -10.67 3.03 0.64
CA ALA A 39 -10.10 4.01 -0.28
C ALA A 39 -10.71 3.90 -1.69
N ARG A 40 -10.91 2.68 -2.22
CA ARG A 40 -11.65 2.43 -3.47
C ARG A 40 -13.07 2.96 -3.45
N ASN A 41 -13.72 2.89 -2.29
CA ASN A 41 -15.06 3.43 -2.07
C ASN A 41 -15.07 4.96 -1.81
N GLY A 42 -13.95 5.65 -2.03
CA GLY A 42 -13.86 7.11 -1.92
C GLY A 42 -13.40 7.64 -0.56
N ARG A 43 -12.99 6.79 0.38
CA ARG A 43 -12.40 7.25 1.65
C ARG A 43 -11.08 7.98 1.37
N GLN A 44 -10.99 9.23 1.81
CA GLN A 44 -9.72 9.94 1.83
C GLN A 44 -8.78 9.37 2.90
N LEU A 45 -7.55 9.08 2.47
CA LEU A 45 -6.46 8.69 3.36
C LEU A 45 -5.85 9.96 3.98
N ARG A 46 -5.72 10.00 5.31
CA ARG A 46 -5.03 11.10 6.01
C ARG A 46 -3.57 11.16 5.56
N PRO A 47 -2.92 12.34 5.51
CA PRO A 47 -1.53 12.47 5.06
C PRO A 47 -0.55 11.49 5.73
N ALA A 48 -0.65 11.32 7.05
CA ALA A 48 0.18 10.36 7.78
C ALA A 48 -0.01 8.90 7.35
N MET A 49 -1.19 8.53 6.83
CA MET A 49 -1.45 7.19 6.30
C MET A 49 -0.90 7.03 4.88
N GLN A 50 -0.95 8.10 4.07
CA GLN A 50 -0.34 8.11 2.74
C GLN A 50 1.18 7.91 2.84
N GLU A 51 1.82 8.61 3.78
CA GLU A 51 3.25 8.47 4.04
C GLU A 51 3.62 7.05 4.48
N LYS A 52 2.83 6.44 5.38
CA LYS A 52 3.04 5.04 5.78
C LYS A 52 2.89 4.06 4.61
N ALA A 53 1.91 4.29 3.74
CA ALA A 53 1.72 3.48 2.54
C ALA A 53 2.94 3.59 1.61
N ARG A 54 3.41 4.81 1.33
CA ARG A 54 4.60 5.05 0.50
C ARG A 54 5.85 4.43 1.09
N ARG A 55 6.10 4.62 2.39
CA ARG A 55 7.23 4.01 3.08
C ARG A 55 7.21 2.49 2.97
N PHE A 56 6.06 1.87 3.21
CA PHE A 56 5.91 0.41 3.05
C PHE A 56 6.22 -0.06 1.63
N MET A 57 5.70 0.63 0.61
CA MET A 57 5.95 0.28 -0.79
C MET A 57 7.43 0.40 -1.17
N THR A 58 8.10 1.47 -0.70
CA THR A 58 9.54 1.67 -0.88
C THR A 58 10.36 0.58 -0.19
N ASP A 59 10.09 0.31 1.09
CA ASP A 59 10.79 -0.71 1.87
C ASP A 59 10.62 -2.11 1.25
N TYR A 60 9.41 -2.42 0.74
CA TYR A 60 9.14 -3.66 0.04
C TYR A 60 9.96 -3.77 -1.26
N ALA A 61 9.97 -2.73 -2.09
CA ALA A 61 10.73 -2.72 -3.33
C ALA A 61 12.24 -2.88 -3.08
N MET A 62 12.78 -2.24 -2.04
CA MET A 62 14.18 -2.37 -1.66
C MET A 62 14.53 -3.80 -1.21
N ASN A 63 13.64 -4.46 -0.47
CA ASN A 63 13.88 -5.85 -0.03
C ASN A 63 13.82 -6.83 -1.21
N VAL A 64 12.82 -6.71 -2.09
CA VAL A 64 12.74 -7.55 -3.31
C VAL A 64 13.99 -7.37 -4.19
N ALA A 65 14.48 -6.14 -4.34
CA ALA A 65 15.69 -5.86 -5.10
C ALA A 65 16.96 -6.46 -4.46
N ARG A 66 16.99 -6.64 -3.14
CA ARG A 66 18.10 -7.32 -2.44
C ARG A 66 18.08 -8.82 -2.68
N ASP A 67 16.89 -9.43 -2.59
CA ASP A 67 16.74 -10.88 -2.80
C ASP A 67 17.02 -11.30 -4.24
N SER A 68 16.80 -10.39 -5.20
CA SER A 68 17.07 -10.64 -6.64
C SER A 68 18.57 -10.57 -7.01
N ARG A 69 19.45 -10.18 -6.07
CA ARG A 69 20.91 -10.10 -6.26
C ARG A 69 21.69 -11.22 -5.55
N ALA A 70 20.99 -12.11 -4.84
CA ALA A 70 21.56 -13.30 -4.20
C ALA A 70 21.46 -14.52 -5.12
#